data_AF-A0A2S2NQC4-F1
#
_entry.id   AF-A0A2S2NQC4-F1
#
_cell.length_a   1.000
_cell.length_b   1.000
_cell.length_c   1.000
_cell.angle_alpha   90.00
_cell.angle_beta   90.00
_cell.angle_gamma   90.00
#
_symmetry.space_group_name_H-M   'P 1'
#
loop_
_entity.id
_entity.type
_entity.pdbx_description
1 polymer ?
#
loop_
_entity_poly.entity_id
_entity_poly.type
_entity_poly.pdbx_seq_one_letter_code
_entity_poly.pdbx_strand_id
1 'polypeptide(L)'
;GSSPEWNGSYDPRSVIHSRFQMTRAGRVIVVSPRFRPGVPFTLGSFRTAGTDDRAIVEPDVLPLPSAPDAHSAETSDKADSASAPLINVVDLCIDVNNDVVWLLDVGVVNTMTGSPRRVAPAKIVKLEIDDDQDHRRPPKVRYRAAYGRAFVKV
;
A
#
# COMPACT_ATOMS: atom_id res chain seq x y z
N GLY A 1 2.04 28.11 -12.94
CA GLY A 1 2.44 27.13 -11.92
C GLY A 1 2.63 25.81 -12.61
N SER A 2 3.86 25.31 -12.65
CA SER A 2 4.16 24.00 -13.25
C SER A 2 3.57 22.90 -12.37
N SER A 3 2.74 22.05 -12.96
CA SER A 3 2.24 20.83 -12.34
C SER A 3 3.43 19.91 -11.99
N PRO A 4 3.44 19.21 -10.84
CA PRO A 4 4.53 18.28 -10.52
C PRO A 4 4.59 17.15 -11.57
N GLU A 5 5.77 16.94 -12.14
CA GLU A 5 6.04 15.92 -13.16
C GLU A 5 5.92 14.50 -12.56
N TRP A 6 4.73 13.92 -12.58
CA TRP A 6 4.53 12.49 -12.29
C TRP A 6 4.79 11.66 -13.57
N ASN A 7 6.01 11.74 -14.13
CA ASN A 7 6.34 10.99 -15.36
C ASN A 7 6.75 9.54 -15.06
N GLY A 8 5.70 8.78 -14.76
CA GLY A 8 5.55 7.36 -14.99
C GLY A 8 4.03 7.15 -15.00
N SER A 9 3.39 7.50 -16.11
CA SER A 9 1.94 7.69 -16.21
C SER A 9 1.15 6.52 -15.64
N TYR A 10 0.20 6.81 -14.76
CA TYR A 10 -0.82 5.86 -14.33
C TYR A 10 -1.40 5.12 -15.54
N ASP A 11 -1.40 3.80 -15.50
CA ASP A 11 -2.08 2.95 -16.48
C ASP A 11 -3.04 2.01 -15.75
N PRO A 12 -4.37 2.22 -15.85
CA PRO A 12 -5.34 1.37 -15.18
C PRO A 12 -5.23 -0.11 -15.60
N ARG A 13 -4.74 -0.39 -16.82
CA ARG A 13 -4.55 -1.77 -17.31
C ARG A 13 -3.39 -2.48 -16.64
N SER A 14 -2.46 -1.72 -16.05
CA SER A 14 -1.35 -2.25 -15.26
C SER A 14 -1.71 -2.49 -13.80
N VAL A 15 -2.84 -1.95 -13.32
CA VAL A 15 -3.29 -2.11 -11.94
C VAL A 15 -4.04 -3.43 -11.79
N ILE A 16 -3.44 -4.36 -11.04
CA ILE A 16 -4.06 -5.64 -10.68
C ILE A 16 -4.14 -5.70 -9.16
N HIS A 17 -5.35 -5.75 -8.62
CA HIS A 17 -5.56 -5.98 -7.20
C HIS A 17 -5.38 -7.47 -6.90
N SER A 18 -4.27 -7.85 -6.26
CA SER A 18 -3.91 -9.26 -6.04
C SER A 18 -4.43 -9.83 -4.71
N ARG A 19 -4.62 -8.95 -3.72
CA ARG A 19 -5.03 -9.27 -2.35
C ARG A 19 -5.86 -8.15 -1.77
N PHE A 20 -6.81 -8.51 -0.91
CA PHE A 20 -7.45 -7.56 0.00
C PHE A 20 -7.78 -8.26 1.32
N GLN A 21 -7.87 -7.47 2.39
CA GLN A 21 -8.51 -7.88 3.64
C GLN A 21 -9.31 -6.70 4.20
N MET A 22 -10.27 -7.01 5.07
CA MET A 22 -11.18 -6.03 5.64
C MET A 22 -10.96 -5.94 7.16
N THR A 23 -10.86 -4.73 7.68
CA THR A 23 -10.82 -4.48 9.13
C THR A 23 -12.20 -4.71 9.75
N ARG A 24 -12.27 -4.89 11.08
CA ARG A 24 -13.55 -5.01 11.78
C ARG A 24 -14.47 -3.80 11.57
N ALA A 25 -13.89 -2.61 11.35
CA ALA A 25 -14.61 -1.37 11.09
C ALA A 25 -15.09 -1.20 9.63
N GLY A 26 -14.90 -2.21 8.76
CA GLY A 26 -15.40 -2.19 7.39
C GLY A 26 -14.51 -1.50 6.35
N ARG A 27 -13.27 -1.13 6.72
CA ARG A 27 -12.27 -0.65 5.75
C ARG A 27 -11.65 -1.83 5.02
N VAL A 28 -11.67 -1.76 3.69
CA VAL A 28 -10.98 -2.69 2.82
C VAL A 28 -9.58 -2.15 2.53
N ILE A 29 -8.58 -2.98 2.76
CA ILE A 29 -7.19 -2.71 2.40
C ILE A 29 -6.86 -3.60 1.22
N VAL A 30 -6.35 -3.01 0.15
CA VAL A 30 -6.09 -3.69 -1.12
C VAL A 30 -4.65 -3.53 -1.54
N VAL A 31 -4.06 -4.61 -2.03
CA VAL A 31 -2.70 -4.66 -2.58
C VAL A 31 -2.76 -4.57 -4.09
N SER A 32 -1.97 -3.67 -4.66
CA SER A 32 -1.78 -3.48 -6.09
C SER A 32 -0.30 -3.62 -6.43
N PRO A 33 0.24 -4.83 -6.63
CA PRO A 33 1.66 -5.00 -6.85
C PRO A 33 2.14 -4.29 -8.12
N ARG A 34 3.35 -3.72 -8.09
CA ARG A 34 4.03 -3.11 -9.23
C ARG A 34 4.62 -4.15 -10.20
N PHE A 35 3.76 -5.03 -10.70
CA PHE A 35 4.11 -6.04 -11.70
C PHE A 35 4.49 -5.44 -13.07
N ARG A 36 3.90 -4.30 -13.40
CA ARG A 36 4.15 -3.49 -14.59
C ARG A 36 4.26 -1.99 -14.21
N PRO A 37 4.86 -1.15 -15.07
CA PRO A 37 4.81 0.30 -14.92
C PRO A 37 3.38 0.83 -14.92
N GLY A 38 3.15 1.99 -14.27
CA GLY A 38 1.84 2.66 -14.24
C GLY A 38 0.99 2.39 -13.00
N VAL A 39 1.51 1.66 -12.01
CA VAL A 39 0.86 1.47 -10.70
C VAL A 39 1.26 2.60 -9.74
N PRO A 40 0.31 3.49 -9.34
CA PRO A 40 0.64 4.73 -8.64
C PRO A 40 1.04 4.46 -7.19
N PHE A 41 0.32 3.56 -6.50
CA PHE A 41 0.60 3.11 -5.15
C PHE A 41 0.40 1.59 -5.06
N THR A 42 1.19 0.95 -4.21
CA THR A 42 1.16 -0.52 -4.08
C THR A 42 0.21 -1.03 -3.00
N LEU A 43 -0.24 -0.14 -2.11
CA LEU A 43 -1.20 -0.42 -1.06
C LEU A 43 -2.22 0.72 -1.06
N GLY A 44 -3.49 0.35 -1.05
CA GLY A 44 -4.58 1.32 -0.98
C GLY A 44 -5.68 0.86 -0.04
N SER A 45 -6.65 1.72 0.18
CA SER A 45 -7.85 1.37 0.93
C SER A 45 -9.07 2.15 0.48
N PHE A 46 -10.22 1.59 0.79
CA PHE A 46 -11.53 2.23 0.65
C PHE A 46 -12.46 1.70 1.73
N ARG A 47 -13.60 2.36 1.96
CA ARG A 47 -14.66 1.84 2.83
C ARG A 47 -15.75 1.19 1.99
N THR A 48 -16.29 0.10 2.51
CA THR A 48 -17.57 -0.39 2.01
C THR A 48 -18.67 0.62 2.32
N ALA A 49 -19.68 0.71 1.45
CA ALA A 49 -20.83 1.56 1.68
C ALA A 49 -21.47 1.21 3.02
N GLY A 50 -21.69 2.21 3.87
CA GLY A 50 -22.49 2.05 5.08
C GLY A 50 -23.94 1.73 4.74
N THR A 51 -24.72 1.34 5.74
CA THR A 51 -26.16 1.04 5.58
C THR A 51 -26.96 2.22 5.01
N ASP A 52 -26.49 3.45 5.24
CA ASP A 52 -27.14 4.69 4.81
C ASP A 52 -26.53 5.27 3.52
N ASP A 53 -25.45 4.68 3.01
CA ASP A 53 -24.81 5.13 1.78
C ASP A 53 -25.57 4.57 0.57
N ARG A 54 -25.71 5.39 -0.48
CA ARG A 54 -26.11 4.87 -1.79
C ARG A 54 -25.10 3.80 -2.19
N ALA A 55 -25.58 2.66 -2.71
CA ALA A 55 -24.72 1.56 -3.14
C ALA A 55 -23.58 2.08 -4.05
N ILE A 56 -22.36 2.11 -3.51
CA ILE A 56 -21.15 2.45 -4.27
C ILE A 56 -20.73 1.19 -5.01
N VAL A 57 -20.94 1.19 -6.33
CA VAL A 57 -20.60 0.04 -7.18
C VAL A 57 -19.10 -0.02 -7.47
N GLU A 58 -18.44 1.13 -7.54
CA GLU A 58 -17.02 1.27 -7.88
C GLU A 58 -16.35 2.29 -6.93
N PRO A 59 -15.85 1.85 -5.77
CA PRO A 59 -15.22 2.76 -4.81
C PRO A 59 -13.84 3.21 -5.30
N ASP A 60 -13.55 4.50 -5.10
CA ASP A 60 -12.20 5.03 -5.32
C ASP A 60 -11.22 4.39 -4.32
N VAL A 61 -10.20 3.73 -4.85
CA VAL A 61 -9.10 3.22 -4.03
C VAL A 61 -8.11 4.36 -3.78
N LEU A 62 -7.91 4.70 -2.51
CA LEU A 62 -7.00 5.77 -2.10
C LEU A 62 -5.69 5.19 -1.57
N PRO A 63 -4.53 5.85 -1.78
CA PRO A 63 -3.24 5.37 -1.30
C PRO A 63 -3.23 5.22 0.22
N LEU A 64 -2.56 4.16 0.70
CA LEU A 64 -2.36 3.89 2.11
C LEU A 64 -0.91 3.45 2.33
N PRO A 65 -0.10 4.18 3.12
CA PRO A 65 -0.33 5.53 3.66
C PRO A 65 -0.57 6.59 2.58
N SER A 66 -1.27 7.67 2.93
CA SER A 66 -1.57 8.76 1.98
C SER A 66 -0.49 9.83 1.87
N ALA A 67 0.62 9.70 2.62
CA ALA A 67 1.73 10.64 2.55
C ALA A 67 2.35 10.62 1.13
N PRO A 68 2.72 11.78 0.55
CA PRO A 68 3.16 11.87 -0.85
C PRO A 68 4.35 10.97 -1.21
N ASP A 69 5.24 10.71 -0.26
CA ASP A 69 6.46 9.92 -0.42
C ASP A 69 6.31 8.45 -0.01
N ALA A 70 5.18 8.06 0.58
CA ALA A 70 4.96 6.72 1.12
C ALA A 70 4.99 5.61 0.05
N HIS A 71 4.80 5.96 -1.22
CA HIS A 71 4.84 5.01 -2.34
C HIS A 71 5.92 5.35 -3.38
N SER A 72 6.78 6.32 -3.10
CA SER A 72 7.82 6.73 -4.04
C SER A 72 8.82 5.60 -4.26
N ALA A 73 9.07 5.28 -5.53
CA ALA A 73 10.09 4.30 -5.91
C ALA A 73 11.51 4.86 -5.77
N GLU A 74 11.66 6.18 -5.70
CA GLU A 74 12.96 6.85 -5.57
C GLU A 74 13.26 7.05 -4.08
N THR A 75 14.24 6.30 -3.59
CA THR A 75 14.77 6.50 -2.25
C THR A 75 15.62 7.76 -2.22
N SER A 76 15.24 8.71 -1.37
CA SER A 76 16.24 9.55 -0.73
C SER A 76 17.20 8.63 0.05
N ASP A 77 18.50 8.91 0.02
CA ASP A 77 19.55 8.17 0.72
C ASP A 77 19.44 8.18 2.27
N LYS A 78 18.24 8.43 2.82
CA LYS A 78 17.95 8.38 4.26
C LYS A 78 17.51 6.98 4.66
N ALA A 79 18.48 6.09 4.75
CA ALA A 79 18.32 4.70 5.19
C ALA A 79 17.86 4.52 6.66
N ASP A 80 17.74 5.60 7.44
CA ASP A 80 17.37 5.54 8.87
C ASP A 80 15.96 6.04 9.21
N SER A 81 15.11 6.24 8.21
CA SER A 81 13.71 6.55 8.46
C SER A 81 12.93 5.28 8.82
N ALA A 82 12.32 5.25 10.01
CA ALA A 82 11.33 4.24 10.38
C ALA A 82 10.17 4.11 9.36
N SER A 83 10.03 5.08 8.45
CA SER A 83 8.94 5.26 7.48
C SER A 83 9.37 5.00 6.03
N ALA A 84 10.23 4.01 5.76
CA ALA A 84 10.72 3.71 4.42
C ALA A 84 9.58 3.47 3.39
N PRO A 85 9.63 4.07 2.18
CA PRO A 85 8.55 3.97 1.19
C PRO A 85 8.16 2.54 0.83
N LEU A 86 6.86 2.29 0.61
CA LEU A 86 6.33 1.03 0.08
C LEU A 86 6.58 0.95 -1.43
N ILE A 87 7.36 -0.05 -1.84
CA ILE A 87 7.84 -0.21 -3.21
C ILE A 87 6.94 -1.15 -3.99
N ASN A 88 6.83 -2.39 -3.55
CA ASN A 88 6.00 -3.42 -4.17
C ASN A 88 5.48 -4.40 -3.10
N VAL A 89 4.38 -4.02 -2.46
CA VAL A 89 3.65 -4.91 -1.55
C VAL A 89 2.99 -5.99 -2.40
N VAL A 90 3.21 -7.26 -2.03
CA VAL A 90 2.67 -8.42 -2.73
C VAL A 90 1.67 -9.21 -1.90
N ASP A 91 1.72 -9.07 -0.58
CA ASP A 91 0.83 -9.75 0.35
C ASP A 91 0.56 -8.90 1.60
N LEU A 92 -0.58 -9.15 2.24
CA LEU A 92 -0.95 -8.54 3.51
C LEU A 92 -1.66 -9.53 4.44
N CYS A 93 -1.57 -9.28 5.74
CA CYS A 93 -2.29 -10.01 6.78
C CYS A 93 -2.71 -9.07 7.91
N ILE A 94 -3.98 -9.13 8.31
CA ILE A 94 -4.51 -8.39 9.46
C ILE A 94 -4.48 -9.30 10.69
N ASP A 95 -3.74 -8.88 11.72
CA ASP A 95 -3.85 -9.45 13.06
C ASP A 95 -5.08 -8.86 13.75
N VAL A 96 -6.19 -9.59 13.64
CA VAL A 96 -7.51 -9.18 14.15
C VAL A 96 -7.56 -8.95 15.66
N ASN A 97 -6.59 -9.47 16.42
CA ASN A 97 -6.54 -9.27 17.87
C ASN A 97 -5.91 -7.93 18.26
N ASN A 98 -5.07 -7.37 17.37
CA ASN A 98 -4.27 -6.19 17.66
C ASN A 98 -4.52 -5.03 16.69
N ASP A 99 -5.44 -5.21 15.71
CA ASP A 99 -5.71 -4.27 14.61
C ASP A 99 -4.43 -3.82 13.86
N VAL A 100 -3.46 -4.73 13.78
CA VAL A 100 -2.18 -4.52 13.09
C VAL A 100 -2.23 -5.16 11.71
N VAL A 101 -1.80 -4.42 10.70
CA VAL A 101 -1.65 -4.91 9.34
C VAL A 101 -0.18 -5.18 9.06
N TRP A 102 0.13 -6.41 8.70
CA TRP A 102 1.46 -6.83 8.28
C TRP A 102 1.52 -6.87 6.75
N LEU A 103 2.57 -6.27 6.19
CA LEU A 103 2.77 -6.20 4.74
C LEU A 103 4.08 -6.87 4.35
N LEU A 104 4.07 -7.60 3.24
CA LEU A 104 5.28 -8.10 2.58
C LEU A 104 5.60 -7.20 1.38
N ASP A 105 6.65 -6.38 1.50
CA ASP A 105 7.18 -5.56 0.40
C ASP A 105 8.47 -6.18 -0.13
N VAL A 106 8.45 -6.62 -1.39
CA VAL A 106 9.57 -7.34 -2.00
C VAL A 106 10.67 -6.44 -2.55
N GLY A 107 10.41 -5.12 -2.68
CA GLY A 107 11.38 -4.15 -3.17
C GLY A 107 11.80 -4.32 -4.65
N VAL A 108 11.14 -5.22 -5.40
CA VAL A 108 11.38 -5.51 -6.82
C VAL A 108 10.14 -5.12 -7.62
N VAL A 109 10.30 -4.34 -8.69
CA VAL A 109 9.21 -3.90 -9.57
C VAL A 109 9.35 -4.52 -10.96
N ASN A 110 8.30 -4.39 -11.79
CA ASN A 110 8.27 -4.81 -13.18
C ASN A 110 8.50 -6.33 -13.37
N THR A 111 8.03 -7.13 -12.41
CA THR A 111 8.23 -8.59 -12.41
C THR A 111 7.53 -9.32 -13.56
N MET A 112 6.66 -8.64 -14.32
CA MET A 112 5.98 -9.19 -15.50
C MET A 112 6.44 -8.54 -16.83
N THR A 113 7.52 -7.75 -16.87
CA THR A 113 7.97 -7.07 -18.11
C THR A 113 9.19 -7.72 -18.76
N GLY A 114 9.64 -8.90 -18.29
CA GLY A 114 10.89 -9.53 -18.72
C GLY A 114 12.17 -8.86 -18.18
N SER A 115 12.04 -7.70 -17.52
CA SER A 115 13.14 -6.90 -16.99
C SER A 115 12.85 -6.44 -15.54
N PRO A 116 12.76 -7.39 -14.57
CA PRO A 116 12.52 -7.03 -13.18
C PRO A 116 13.65 -6.16 -12.63
N ARG A 117 13.28 -5.13 -11.85
CA ARG A 117 14.25 -4.21 -11.26
C ARG A 117 14.14 -4.20 -9.75
N ARG A 118 15.24 -4.49 -9.05
CA ARG A 118 15.33 -4.26 -7.61
C ARG A 118 15.54 -2.78 -7.35
N VAL A 119 14.65 -2.20 -6.56
CA VAL A 119 14.63 -0.76 -6.20
C VAL A 119 14.93 -0.58 -4.72
N ALA A 120 14.60 -1.57 -3.89
CA ALA A 120 14.94 -1.60 -2.46
C ALA A 120 15.18 -3.03 -1.96
N PRO A 121 15.77 -3.22 -0.77
CA PRO A 121 15.72 -4.48 -0.05
C PRO A 121 14.28 -4.88 0.29
N ALA A 122 14.01 -6.19 0.37
CA ALA A 122 12.73 -6.68 0.86
C ALA A 122 12.55 -6.34 2.35
N LYS A 123 11.31 -6.08 2.76
CA LYS A 123 10.96 -5.70 4.13
C LYS A 123 9.59 -6.22 4.54
N ILE A 124 9.45 -6.49 5.84
CA ILE A 124 8.13 -6.64 6.47
C ILE A 124 7.76 -5.29 7.08
N VAL A 125 6.55 -4.83 6.82
CA VAL A 125 6.08 -3.55 7.37
C VAL A 125 4.94 -3.81 8.33
N LYS A 126 5.06 -3.28 9.55
CA LYS A 126 3.95 -3.15 10.49
C LYS A 126 3.21 -1.86 10.15
N LEU A 127 1.92 -1.93 9.91
CA LEU A 127 1.03 -0.79 9.67
C LEU A 127 -0.07 -0.78 10.74
N GLU A 128 -0.10 0.28 11.53
CA GLU A 128 -1.14 0.57 12.51
C GLU A 128 -2.08 1.61 11.89
N ILE A 129 -3.38 1.31 11.91
CA ILE A 129 -4.41 2.17 11.35
C ILE A 129 -5.14 2.83 12.51
N ASP A 130 -5.11 4.17 12.55
CA ASP A 130 -5.84 4.92 13.57
C ASP A 130 -7.35 4.71 13.38
N ASP A 131 -8.13 4.87 14.46
CA ASP A 131 -9.59 4.76 14.41
C ASP A 131 -10.14 5.66 13.29
N ASP A 132 -10.95 5.03 12.46
CA ASP A 132 -11.30 5.51 11.14
C ASP A 132 -12.82 5.54 11.09
N GLN A 133 -13.37 6.74 11.00
CA GLN A 133 -14.82 6.95 10.92
C GLN A 133 -15.19 7.72 9.64
N ASP A 134 -14.20 8.15 8.85
CA ASP A 134 -14.42 8.96 7.64
C ASP A 134 -14.36 8.08 6.38
N HIS A 135 -15.48 8.02 5.66
CA HIS A 135 -15.61 7.28 4.41
C HIS A 135 -14.93 7.95 3.21
N ARG A 136 -14.61 9.24 3.29
CA ARG A 136 -14.11 10.02 2.15
C ARG A 136 -12.59 10.09 2.06
N ARG A 137 -11.90 9.64 3.11
CA ARG A 137 -10.45 9.84 3.24
C ARG A 137 -9.76 8.55 3.67
N PRO A 138 -8.50 8.34 3.27
CA PRO A 138 -7.68 7.30 3.85
C PRO A 138 -7.41 7.66 5.33
N PRO A 139 -7.34 6.65 6.21
CA PRO A 139 -7.12 6.88 7.61
C PRO A 139 -5.70 7.36 7.84
N LYS A 140 -5.46 7.99 8.99
CA LYS A 140 -4.09 8.19 9.46
C LYS A 140 -3.50 6.83 9.81
N VAL A 141 -2.24 6.66 9.47
CA VAL A 141 -1.52 5.42 9.73
C VAL A 141 -0.13 5.69 10.23
N ARG A 142 0.37 4.78 11.06
CA ARG A 142 1.77 4.71 11.46
C ARG A 142 2.34 3.42 10.93
N TYR A 143 3.51 3.48 10.30
CA TYR A 143 4.13 2.28 9.79
C TYR A 143 5.61 2.22 10.11
N ARG A 144 6.10 0.99 10.31
CA ARG A 144 7.50 0.72 10.62
C ARG A 144 8.00 -0.46 9.80
N ALA A 145 9.09 -0.23 9.09
CA ALA A 145 9.80 -1.30 8.38
C ALA A 145 10.67 -2.10 9.35
N ALA A 146 10.60 -3.43 9.23
CA ALA A 146 11.53 -4.37 9.84
C ALA A 146 12.36 -5.01 8.72
N TYR A 147 13.66 -4.76 8.76
CA TYR A 147 14.65 -5.36 7.88
C TYR A 147 15.38 -6.45 8.67
N GLY A 148 15.47 -7.66 8.13
CA GLY A 148 16.32 -8.71 8.70
C GLY A 148 15.93 -9.15 10.12
N ARG A 149 14.80 -9.85 10.25
CA ARG A 149 14.58 -11.04 11.10
C ARG A 149 13.19 -11.55 10.76
N ALA A 150 13.13 -12.67 10.06
CA ALA A 150 11.88 -13.33 9.71
C ALA A 150 11.14 -13.70 11.00
N PHE A 151 9.99 -13.08 11.23
CA PHE A 151 9.03 -13.61 12.20
C PHE A 151 8.25 -14.71 11.47
N VAL A 152 8.78 -15.93 11.50
CA VAL A 152 7.96 -17.11 11.25
C VAL A 152 7.13 -17.30 12.52
N LYS A 153 5.85 -16.94 12.45
CA LYS A 153 4.88 -17.41 13.43
C LYS A 153 4.24 -18.65 12.81
N VAL A 154 4.80 -19.83 13.14
CA VAL A 154 4.10 -21.10 12.95
C VAL A 154 3.04 -21.21 14.04
#